data_AF-A0A969EXE2-F1
#
_entry.id   AF-A0A969EXE2-F1
#
_cell.length_a   1.000
_cell.length_b   1.000
_cell.length_c   1.000
_cell.angle_alpha   90.00
_cell.angle_beta   90.00
_cell.angle_gamma   90.00
#
_symmetry.space_group_name_H-M   'P 1'
#
loop_
_entity.id
_entity.type
_entity.pdbx_description
1 polymer ?
#
loop_
_entity_poly.entity_id
_entity_poly.type
_entity_poly.pdbx_seq_one_letter_code
_entity_poly.pdbx_strand_id
1 'polypeptide(L)'
;MQFLRPSVAHDDAKQAGEALKIARDYVTLLHARSVAQAQPIDEAKAKQLSEKTEALTLEETLSLTRWQLSHFYRLEDVTAEDVLFDKKGTTQQQIRNLEAALSHAKAIEHSAKSITQNVETPQDWSRSAVRRWLLEQAGMTTLIAQIVAGEVDELTPELTQSIAQFVRQHATEFRMGFGFSKIDAMSNQQIIGILLSTCDIKTKRHRRRGTYSIDQVHLALLLAVLQRRQPADPHPREEEDRSGVWIGTKSPVNVTVETVPAIVPGVETAQFKGALVDPDWQGASRTA
;
A
#
# COMPACT_ATOMS: atom_id res chain seq x y z
N MET A 1 42.08 20.85 16.07
CA MET A 1 41.09 19.92 16.68
C MET A 1 40.97 18.70 15.78
N GLN A 2 41.48 17.53 16.19
CA GLN A 2 41.27 16.28 15.48
C GLN A 2 39.91 15.70 15.90
N PHE A 3 38.99 15.56 14.95
CA PHE A 3 37.73 14.86 15.19
C PHE A 3 38.00 13.36 15.13
N LEU A 4 38.00 12.69 16.28
CA LEU A 4 37.98 11.23 16.35
C LEU A 4 36.63 10.77 15.80
N ARG A 5 36.63 10.11 14.64
CA ARG A 5 35.45 9.40 14.15
C ARG A 5 35.49 7.99 14.73
N PRO A 6 34.49 7.58 15.54
CA PRO A 6 34.39 6.19 15.95
C PRO A 6 34.26 5.31 14.70
N SER A 7 35.15 4.34 14.56
CA SER A 7 35.14 3.35 13.47
C SER A 7 34.81 2.00 14.07
N VAL A 8 33.64 1.47 13.72
CA VAL A 8 33.25 0.08 14.01
C VAL A 8 33.75 -0.79 12.86
N ALA A 9 34.25 -1.99 13.16
CA ALA A 9 34.65 -2.92 12.10
C ALA A 9 33.43 -3.26 11.22
N HIS A 10 33.65 -3.37 9.91
CA HIS A 10 32.58 -3.58 8.94
C HIS A 10 31.75 -4.84 9.24
N ASP A 11 32.41 -5.92 9.68
CA ASP A 11 31.75 -7.20 9.95
C ASP A 11 30.89 -7.13 11.22
N ASP A 12 31.36 -6.43 12.26
CA ASP A 12 30.57 -6.18 13.47
C ASP A 12 29.32 -5.36 13.15
N ALA A 13 29.46 -4.32 12.31
CA ALA A 13 28.34 -3.52 11.86
C ALA A 13 27.32 -4.33 11.04
N LYS A 14 27.80 -5.25 10.19
CA LYS A 14 26.95 -6.16 9.42
C LYS A 14 26.19 -7.13 10.33
N GLN A 15 26.88 -7.77 11.27
CA GLN A 15 26.27 -8.70 12.23
C GLN A 15 25.23 -7.99 13.11
N ALA A 16 25.55 -6.80 13.63
CA ALA A 16 24.60 -5.98 14.37
C ALA A 16 23.38 -5.61 13.53
N GLY A 17 23.58 -5.28 12.24
CA GLY A 17 22.49 -5.01 11.31
C GLY A 17 21.56 -6.21 11.09
N GLU A 18 22.13 -7.41 10.94
CA GLU A 18 21.37 -8.66 10.83
C GLU A 18 20.59 -8.97 12.12
N ALA A 19 21.23 -8.84 13.28
CA ALA A 19 20.59 -9.02 14.58
C ALA A 19 19.42 -8.05 14.81
N LEU A 20 19.62 -6.76 14.48
CA LEU A 20 18.57 -5.74 14.56
C LEU A 20 17.40 -6.02 13.62
N LYS A 21 17.69 -6.53 12.41
CA LYS A 21 16.65 -6.94 11.46
C LYS A 21 15.82 -8.09 12.03
N ILE A 22 16.45 -9.13 12.56
CA ILE A 22 15.76 -10.27 13.20
C ILE A 22 14.89 -9.80 14.36
N ALA A 23 15.44 -8.98 15.26
CA ALA A 23 14.69 -8.45 16.40
C ALA A 23 13.48 -7.62 15.96
N ARG A 24 13.63 -6.77 14.94
CA ARG A 24 12.55 -5.97 14.37
C ARG A 24 11.46 -6.85 13.75
N ASP A 25 11.84 -7.85 12.98
CA ASP A 25 10.89 -8.76 12.32
C ASP A 25 10.13 -9.58 13.37
N TYR A 26 10.81 -10.01 14.43
CA TYR A 26 10.21 -10.68 15.58
C TYR A 26 9.18 -9.80 16.31
N VAL A 27 9.54 -8.55 16.64
CA VAL A 27 8.61 -7.58 17.26
C VAL A 27 7.40 -7.33 16.37
N THR A 28 7.60 -7.23 15.07
CA THR A 28 6.51 -7.02 14.09
C THR A 28 5.56 -8.21 14.07
N LEU A 29 6.10 -9.44 14.10
CA LEU A 29 5.30 -10.67 14.15
C LEU A 29 4.52 -10.79 15.46
N LEU A 30 5.14 -10.47 16.60
CA LEU A 30 4.46 -10.47 17.90
C LEU A 30 3.31 -9.48 17.91
N HIS A 31 3.53 -8.25 17.43
CA HIS A 31 2.47 -7.26 17.32
C HIS A 31 1.31 -7.75 16.42
N ALA A 32 1.61 -8.33 15.26
CA ALA A 32 0.61 -8.88 14.36
C ALA A 32 -0.24 -9.97 15.03
N ARG A 33 0.40 -10.87 15.80
CA ARG A 33 -0.30 -11.88 16.59
C ARG A 33 -1.17 -11.27 17.68
N SER A 34 -0.67 -10.26 18.40
CA SER A 34 -1.44 -9.56 19.43
C SER A 34 -2.67 -8.85 18.86
N VAL A 35 -2.58 -8.24 17.68
CA VAL A 35 -3.74 -7.62 17.00
C VAL A 35 -4.76 -8.69 16.59
N ALA A 36 -4.30 -9.79 16.00
CA ALA A 36 -5.18 -10.89 15.58
C ALA A 36 -5.91 -11.54 16.78
N GLN A 37 -5.26 -11.60 17.95
CA GLN A 37 -5.81 -12.17 19.17
C GLN A 37 -6.63 -11.18 20.02
N ALA A 38 -6.57 -9.88 19.74
CA ALA A 38 -7.27 -8.86 20.50
C ALA A 38 -8.79 -9.04 20.45
N GLN A 39 -9.51 -8.59 21.48
CA GLN A 39 -10.96 -8.78 21.54
C GLN A 39 -11.66 -8.05 20.38
N PRO A 40 -12.56 -8.71 19.63
CA PRO A 40 -13.36 -8.03 18.62
C PRO A 40 -14.32 -7.03 19.31
N ILE A 41 -14.40 -5.83 18.76
CA ILE A 41 -15.28 -4.76 19.24
C ILE A 41 -16.32 -4.43 18.17
N ASP A 42 -17.43 -3.83 18.57
CA ASP A 42 -18.46 -3.35 17.65
C ASP A 42 -18.16 -1.92 17.14
N GLU A 43 -18.97 -1.46 16.19
CA GLU A 43 -18.84 -0.13 15.60
C GLU A 43 -19.04 1.00 16.62
N ALA A 44 -19.98 0.84 17.56
CA ALA A 44 -20.24 1.81 18.60
C ALA A 44 -19.01 2.00 19.51
N LYS A 45 -18.38 0.90 19.93
CA LYS A 45 -17.18 0.94 20.75
C LYS A 45 -15.98 1.47 19.97
N ALA A 46 -15.84 1.07 18.71
CA ALA A 46 -14.76 1.58 17.85
C ALA A 46 -14.84 3.11 17.68
N LYS A 47 -16.05 3.65 17.45
CA LYS A 47 -16.29 5.08 17.39
C LYS A 47 -15.92 5.78 18.70
N GLN A 48 -16.39 5.25 19.84
CA GLN A 48 -16.06 5.77 21.15
C GLN A 48 -14.54 5.83 21.39
N LEU A 49 -13.81 4.77 21.03
CA LEU A 49 -12.35 4.72 21.19
C LEU A 49 -11.64 5.70 20.25
N SER A 50 -12.14 5.87 19.01
CA SER A 50 -11.55 6.80 18.04
C SER A 50 -11.72 8.28 18.41
N GLU A 51 -12.78 8.62 19.13
CA GLU A 51 -13.11 9.98 19.59
C GLU A 51 -12.50 10.31 20.96
N LYS A 52 -11.92 9.32 21.64
CA LYS A 52 -11.31 9.49 22.96
C LYS A 52 -10.09 10.41 22.86
N THR A 53 -10.11 11.51 23.61
CA THR A 53 -8.99 12.46 23.66
C THR A 53 -7.83 11.97 24.53
N GLU A 54 -8.11 11.05 25.45
CA GLU A 54 -7.11 10.41 26.32
C GLU A 54 -6.33 9.33 25.58
N ALA A 55 -5.10 9.07 26.05
CA ALA A 55 -4.28 7.98 25.52
C ALA A 55 -5.00 6.63 25.68
N LEU A 56 -5.12 5.88 24.58
CA LEU A 56 -5.67 4.53 24.58
C LEU A 56 -4.74 3.57 25.32
N THR A 57 -5.33 2.61 26.03
CA THR A 57 -4.54 1.49 26.56
C THR A 57 -4.04 0.60 25.43
N LEU A 58 -3.07 -0.26 25.72
CA LEU A 58 -2.54 -1.20 24.72
C LEU A 58 -3.65 -2.11 24.17
N GLU A 59 -4.49 -2.66 25.03
CA GLU A 59 -5.60 -3.54 24.66
C GLU A 59 -6.66 -2.80 23.82
N GLU A 60 -7.00 -1.57 24.19
CA GLU A 60 -7.89 -0.70 23.41
C GLU A 60 -7.32 -0.45 22.01
N THR A 61 -6.02 -0.16 21.92
CA THR A 61 -5.33 0.11 20.65
C THR A 61 -5.32 -1.13 19.76
N LEU A 62 -5.02 -2.31 20.31
CA LEU A 62 -4.99 -3.57 19.56
C LEU A 62 -6.40 -3.93 19.05
N SER A 63 -7.42 -3.77 19.90
CA SER A 63 -8.82 -4.07 19.55
C SER A 63 -9.35 -3.09 18.48
N LEU A 64 -9.03 -1.80 18.60
CA LEU A 64 -9.36 -0.80 17.59
C LEU A 64 -8.68 -1.09 16.26
N THR A 65 -7.39 -1.48 16.29
CA THR A 65 -6.65 -1.86 15.08
C THR A 65 -7.27 -3.09 14.41
N ARG A 66 -7.62 -4.12 15.19
CA ARG A 66 -8.32 -5.32 14.69
C ARG A 66 -9.63 -4.94 14.01
N TRP A 67 -10.44 -4.09 14.65
CA TRP A 67 -11.71 -3.62 14.07
C TRP A 67 -11.50 -2.83 12.78
N GLN A 68 -10.54 -1.90 12.75
CA GLN A 68 -10.23 -1.11 11.55
C GLN A 68 -9.82 -1.98 10.36
N LEU A 69 -8.99 -3.00 10.61
CA LEU A 69 -8.57 -3.96 9.58
C LEU A 69 -9.74 -4.81 9.09
N SER A 70 -10.52 -5.40 10.01
CA SER A 70 -11.72 -6.18 9.66
C SER A 70 -12.69 -5.36 8.82
N HIS A 71 -12.98 -4.13 9.25
CA HIS A 71 -13.90 -3.23 8.56
C HIS A 71 -13.38 -2.81 7.18
N PHE A 72 -12.10 -2.44 7.07
CA PHE A 72 -11.51 -1.99 5.81
C PHE A 72 -11.38 -3.13 4.79
N TYR A 73 -10.87 -4.29 5.20
CA TYR A 73 -10.63 -5.43 4.32
C TYR A 73 -11.84 -6.35 4.16
N ARG A 74 -12.94 -6.08 4.88
CA ARG A 74 -14.16 -6.90 4.93
C ARG A 74 -13.83 -8.35 5.33
N LEU A 75 -13.05 -8.50 6.40
CA LEU A 75 -12.64 -9.78 6.94
C LEU A 75 -13.56 -10.18 8.09
N GLU A 76 -14.06 -11.42 8.06
CA GLU A 76 -14.78 -12.02 9.19
C GLU A 76 -13.85 -12.18 10.39
N ASP A 77 -12.67 -12.74 10.15
CA ASP A 77 -11.61 -12.90 11.14
C ASP A 77 -10.30 -12.27 10.64
N VAL A 78 -9.63 -11.55 11.54
CA VAL A 78 -8.33 -10.92 11.27
C VAL A 78 -7.23 -11.86 11.69
N THR A 79 -6.40 -12.27 10.74
CA THR A 79 -5.23 -13.11 11.01
C THR A 79 -3.97 -12.26 11.16
N ALA A 80 -2.90 -12.84 11.71
CA ALA A 80 -1.60 -12.17 11.78
C ALA A 80 -1.05 -11.84 10.38
N GLU A 81 -1.38 -12.64 9.37
CA GLU A 81 -0.96 -12.42 7.99
C GLU A 81 -1.61 -11.17 7.40
N ASP A 82 -2.89 -10.92 7.70
CA ASP A 82 -3.59 -9.70 7.27
C ASP A 82 -2.95 -8.44 7.85
N VAL A 83 -2.55 -8.48 9.13
CA VAL A 83 -1.85 -7.36 9.79
C VAL A 83 -0.48 -7.10 9.16
N LEU A 84 0.26 -8.17 8.82
CA LEU A 84 1.55 -8.06 8.14
C LEU A 84 1.40 -7.55 6.70
N PHE A 85 0.33 -7.96 6.01
CA PHE A 85 0.00 -7.51 4.66
C PHE A 85 -0.30 -6.01 4.61
N ASP A 86 -1.01 -5.49 5.61
CA ASP A 86 -1.44 -4.09 5.69
C ASP A 86 -0.26 -3.09 5.79
N LYS A 87 0.84 -3.50 6.41
CA LYS A 87 2.06 -2.70 6.61
C LYS A 87 1.75 -1.32 7.22
N LYS A 88 1.02 -1.30 8.33
CA LYS A 88 0.67 -0.09 9.09
C LYS A 88 -0.10 0.94 8.26
N GLY A 89 -1.14 0.50 7.57
CA GLY A 89 -2.03 1.31 6.75
C GLY A 89 -1.50 1.65 5.36
N THR A 90 -0.25 1.27 5.04
CA THR A 90 0.33 1.52 3.72
C THR A 90 -0.54 0.88 2.65
N THR A 91 -0.86 -0.41 2.77
CA THR A 91 -1.65 -1.13 1.76
C THR A 91 -3.07 -0.59 1.64
N GLN A 92 -3.68 -0.10 2.73
CA GLN A 92 -4.98 0.58 2.65
C GLN A 92 -4.91 1.83 1.78
N GLN A 93 -3.85 2.61 1.93
CA GLN A 93 -3.64 3.80 1.10
C GLN A 93 -3.49 3.39 -0.38
N GLN A 94 -2.78 2.30 -0.65
CA GLN A 94 -2.61 1.78 -2.02
C GLN A 94 -3.95 1.40 -2.64
N ILE A 95 -4.79 0.70 -1.88
CA ILE A 95 -6.13 0.29 -2.31
C ILE A 95 -7.00 1.52 -2.58
N ARG A 96 -6.99 2.52 -1.69
CA ARG A 96 -7.75 3.78 -1.85
C ARG A 96 -7.28 4.58 -3.07
N ASN A 97 -5.98 4.62 -3.34
CA ASN A 97 -5.43 5.30 -4.50
C ASN A 97 -5.87 4.62 -5.81
N LEU A 98 -5.80 3.29 -5.86
CA LEU A 98 -6.28 2.52 -7.01
C LEU A 98 -7.80 2.66 -7.18
N GLU A 99 -8.56 2.61 -6.09
CA GLU A 99 -10.02 2.80 -6.08
C GLU A 99 -10.42 4.18 -6.62
N ALA A 100 -9.74 5.24 -6.19
CA ALA A 100 -9.95 6.59 -6.71
C ALA A 100 -9.48 6.75 -8.17
N ALA A 101 -8.48 5.99 -8.61
CA ALA A 101 -8.07 5.98 -10.02
C ALA A 101 -9.12 5.30 -10.92
N LEU A 102 -9.83 4.29 -10.39
CA LEU A 102 -10.85 3.53 -11.14
C LEU A 102 -12.24 4.17 -11.06
N SER A 103 -12.60 4.81 -9.95
CA SER A 103 -13.93 5.38 -9.72
C SER A 103 -13.88 6.89 -9.45
N HIS A 104 -14.60 7.66 -10.28
CA HIS A 104 -14.74 9.10 -10.11
C HIS A 104 -15.42 9.47 -8.79
N ALA A 105 -16.52 8.79 -8.46
CA ALA A 105 -17.26 9.01 -7.21
C ALA A 105 -16.37 8.78 -5.98
N LYS A 106 -15.55 7.73 -5.99
CA LYS A 106 -14.60 7.44 -4.90
C LYS A 106 -13.50 8.50 -4.79
N ALA A 107 -13.01 9.01 -5.92
CA ALA A 107 -12.05 10.11 -5.91
C ALA A 107 -12.63 11.38 -5.24
N ILE A 108 -13.89 11.71 -5.54
CA ILE A 108 -14.61 12.82 -4.88
C ILE A 108 -14.79 12.54 -3.40
N GLU A 109 -15.28 11.36 -3.03
CA GLU A 109 -15.52 10.96 -1.63
C GLU A 109 -14.24 11.09 -0.79
N HIS A 110 -13.10 10.63 -1.32
CA HIS A 110 -11.81 10.75 -0.67
C HIS A 110 -11.37 12.20 -0.45
N SER A 111 -11.52 13.05 -1.47
CA SER A 111 -11.21 14.47 -1.34
C SER A 111 -12.15 15.16 -0.33
N ALA A 112 -13.45 14.89 -0.37
CA ALA A 112 -14.43 15.46 0.56
C ALA A 112 -14.18 15.04 2.03
N LYS A 113 -13.89 13.75 2.26
CA LYS A 113 -13.51 13.22 3.59
C LYS A 113 -12.26 13.92 4.13
N SER A 114 -11.24 14.08 3.29
CA SER A 114 -10.01 14.75 3.69
C SER A 114 -10.21 16.23 4.02
N ILE A 115 -11.04 16.95 3.25
CA ILE A 115 -11.39 18.35 3.54
C ILE A 115 -12.12 18.44 4.89
N THR A 116 -13.05 17.52 5.15
CA THR A 116 -13.82 17.49 6.40
C THR A 116 -12.96 17.17 7.62
N GLN A 117 -11.92 16.34 7.46
CA GLN A 117 -10.98 16.01 8.54
C GLN A 117 -9.97 17.14 8.80
N ASN A 118 -9.55 17.86 7.76
CA ASN A 118 -8.47 18.85 7.79
C ASN A 118 -8.99 20.26 7.43
N VAL A 119 -10.12 20.68 8.03
CA VAL A 119 -10.78 21.95 7.67
C VAL A 119 -9.85 23.15 7.85
N GLU A 120 -9.04 23.14 8.92
CA GLU A 120 -8.14 24.24 9.27
C GLU A 120 -6.78 24.18 8.54
N THR A 121 -6.47 23.06 7.87
CA THR A 121 -5.19 22.86 7.20
C THR A 121 -5.37 22.49 5.71
N PRO A 122 -5.68 23.47 4.84
CA PRO A 122 -5.89 23.24 3.40
C PRO A 122 -4.73 22.56 2.67
N GLN A 123 -3.50 22.74 3.16
CA GLN A 123 -2.31 22.07 2.63
C GLN A 123 -2.37 20.54 2.78
N ASP A 124 -3.15 20.03 3.73
CA ASP A 124 -3.31 18.60 4.03
C ASP A 124 -4.51 17.98 3.31
N TRP A 125 -5.17 18.72 2.42
CA TRP A 125 -6.28 18.21 1.63
C TRP A 125 -5.81 17.21 0.57
N SER A 126 -6.53 16.11 0.47
CA SER A 126 -6.31 15.12 -0.58
C SER A 126 -6.69 15.67 -1.94
N ARG A 127 -5.76 15.54 -2.89
CA ARG A 127 -5.93 15.95 -4.30
C ARG A 127 -6.46 14.82 -5.19
N SER A 128 -7.10 13.78 -4.62
CA SER A 128 -7.57 12.60 -5.35
C SER A 128 -8.46 12.95 -6.55
N ALA A 129 -9.47 13.81 -6.38
CA ALA A 129 -10.36 14.22 -7.46
C ALA A 129 -9.63 14.94 -8.60
N VAL A 130 -8.75 15.91 -8.27
CA VAL A 130 -7.94 16.65 -9.25
C VAL A 130 -6.99 15.73 -10.01
N ARG A 131 -6.32 14.82 -9.29
CA ARG A 131 -5.43 13.82 -9.90
C ARG A 131 -6.19 12.92 -10.86
N ARG A 132 -7.35 12.39 -10.45
CA ARG A 132 -8.19 11.55 -11.30
C ARG A 132 -8.64 12.28 -12.56
N TRP A 133 -9.04 13.55 -12.43
CA TRP A 133 -9.39 14.39 -13.58
C TRP A 133 -8.20 14.57 -14.54
N LEU A 134 -7.00 14.89 -14.04
CA LEU A 134 -5.79 14.99 -14.87
C LEU A 134 -5.44 13.66 -15.57
N LEU A 135 -5.58 12.52 -14.88
CA LEU A 135 -5.38 11.20 -15.47
C LEU A 135 -6.41 10.92 -16.58
N GLU A 136 -7.65 11.39 -16.42
CA GLU A 136 -8.69 11.26 -17.44
C GLU A 136 -8.35 12.02 -18.71
N GLN A 137 -8.00 13.29 -18.57
CA GLN A 137 -7.66 14.16 -19.70
C GLN A 137 -6.43 13.63 -20.46
N ALA A 138 -5.48 13.03 -19.75
CA ALA A 138 -4.30 12.44 -20.36
C ALA A 138 -4.54 11.06 -21.00
N GLY A 139 -5.73 10.45 -20.85
CA GLY A 139 -6.01 9.09 -21.32
C GLY A 139 -5.42 7.97 -20.44
N MET A 140 -4.86 8.31 -19.27
CA MET A 140 -4.32 7.33 -18.34
C MET A 140 -5.38 6.42 -17.73
N THR A 141 -6.60 6.91 -17.58
CA THR A 141 -7.69 6.13 -16.94
C THR A 141 -8.12 4.98 -17.82
N THR A 142 -8.19 5.20 -19.14
CA THR A 142 -8.36 4.14 -20.14
C THR A 142 -7.23 3.12 -20.08
N LEU A 143 -5.97 3.58 -20.01
CA LEU A 143 -4.83 2.67 -19.88
C LEU A 143 -4.91 1.83 -18.59
N ILE A 144 -5.25 2.45 -17.46
CA ILE A 144 -5.41 1.76 -16.17
C ILE A 144 -6.54 0.72 -16.26
N ALA A 145 -7.65 1.07 -16.90
CA ALA A 145 -8.75 0.14 -17.15
C ALA A 145 -8.31 -1.09 -17.94
N GLN A 146 -7.57 -0.89 -19.03
CA GLN A 146 -7.02 -1.96 -19.86
C GLN A 146 -6.03 -2.84 -19.10
N ILE A 147 -5.19 -2.24 -18.25
CA ILE A 147 -4.28 -2.98 -17.36
C ILE A 147 -5.07 -3.86 -16.38
N VAL A 148 -6.11 -3.31 -15.75
CA VAL A 148 -6.96 -4.04 -14.79
C VAL A 148 -7.75 -5.16 -15.47
N ALA A 149 -8.19 -4.94 -16.71
CA ALA A 149 -8.83 -5.97 -17.54
C ALA A 149 -7.87 -7.07 -18.00
N GLY A 150 -6.55 -6.88 -17.84
CA GLY A 150 -5.53 -7.81 -18.31
C GLY A 150 -5.22 -7.71 -19.81
N GLU A 151 -5.70 -6.65 -20.47
CA GLU A 151 -5.45 -6.39 -21.90
C GLU A 151 -4.04 -5.81 -22.14
N VAL A 152 -3.48 -5.12 -21.14
CA VAL A 152 -2.14 -4.53 -21.20
C VAL A 152 -1.30 -5.03 -20.04
N ASP A 153 -0.22 -5.75 -20.37
CA ASP A 153 0.78 -6.25 -19.43
C ASP A 153 2.18 -5.64 -19.65
N GLU A 154 2.48 -5.16 -20.86
CA GLU A 154 3.70 -4.45 -21.22
C GLU A 154 3.44 -3.01 -21.70
N LEU A 155 4.28 -2.08 -21.26
CA LEU A 155 4.21 -0.66 -21.63
C LEU A 155 5.02 -0.39 -22.91
N THR A 156 4.34 -0.38 -24.06
CA THR A 156 4.96 -0.10 -25.35
C THR A 156 5.12 1.42 -25.62
N PRO A 157 6.07 1.83 -26.46
CA PRO A 157 6.22 3.23 -26.86
C PRO A 157 4.94 3.84 -27.43
N GLU A 158 4.17 3.07 -28.21
CA GLU A 158 2.96 3.53 -28.88
C GLU A 158 1.85 3.87 -27.88
N LEU A 159 1.68 3.04 -26.84
CA LEU A 159 0.72 3.29 -25.75
C LEU A 159 1.12 4.49 -24.89
N THR A 160 2.43 4.68 -24.69
CA THR A 160 2.95 5.70 -23.75
C THR A 160 3.14 7.07 -24.39
N GLN A 161 3.26 7.18 -25.71
CA GLN A 161 3.64 8.40 -26.41
C GLN A 161 2.58 9.51 -26.30
N SER A 162 1.33 9.22 -26.63
CA SER A 162 0.24 10.21 -26.64
C SER A 162 0.01 10.80 -25.24
N ILE A 163 -0.03 9.92 -24.24
CA ILE A 163 -0.19 10.29 -22.84
C ILE A 163 1.00 11.15 -22.37
N ALA A 164 2.23 10.71 -22.64
CA ALA A 164 3.42 11.46 -22.24
C ALA A 164 3.48 12.83 -22.93
N GLN A 165 3.06 12.94 -24.18
CA GLN A 165 2.98 14.22 -24.89
C GLN A 165 1.97 15.17 -24.23
N PHE A 166 0.77 14.69 -23.89
CA PHE A 166 -0.23 15.47 -23.18
C PHE A 166 0.30 15.99 -21.84
N VAL A 167 0.94 15.11 -21.06
CA VAL A 167 1.53 15.46 -19.76
C VAL A 167 2.58 16.57 -19.89
N ARG A 168 3.40 16.55 -20.96
CA ARG A 168 4.39 17.62 -21.21
C ARG A 168 3.74 18.94 -21.57
N GLN A 169 2.66 18.91 -22.36
CA GLN A 169 1.91 20.11 -22.73
C GLN A 169 1.23 20.76 -21.51
N HIS A 170 0.80 19.95 -20.54
CA HIS A 170 0.15 20.38 -19.30
C HIS A 170 1.05 20.19 -18.07
N ALA A 171 2.35 20.39 -18.24
CA ALA A 171 3.33 20.07 -17.20
C ALA A 171 3.07 20.85 -15.89
N THR A 172 2.60 22.10 -15.96
CA THR A 172 2.35 22.91 -14.76
C THR A 172 1.23 22.33 -13.90
N GLU A 173 0.15 21.88 -14.53
CA GLU A 173 -1.00 21.26 -13.90
C GLU A 173 -0.63 19.92 -13.27
N PHE A 174 0.16 19.10 -13.97
CA PHE A 174 0.69 17.86 -13.42
C PHE A 174 1.66 18.11 -12.25
N ARG A 175 2.49 19.15 -12.31
CA ARG A 175 3.36 19.53 -11.19
C ARG A 175 2.53 19.96 -9.97
N MET A 176 1.44 20.70 -10.15
CA MET A 176 0.55 21.10 -9.05
C MET A 176 -0.27 19.92 -8.49
N GLY A 177 -0.85 19.09 -9.36
CA GLY A 177 -1.71 17.98 -8.95
C GLY A 177 -0.95 16.85 -8.24
N PHE A 178 0.28 16.55 -8.70
CA PHE A 178 1.04 15.40 -8.24
C PHE A 178 2.32 15.76 -7.46
N GLY A 179 2.79 17.00 -7.50
CA GLY A 179 3.98 17.45 -6.76
C GLY A 179 5.31 17.10 -7.42
N PHE A 180 5.33 16.78 -8.72
CA PHE A 180 6.57 16.50 -9.44
C PHE A 180 7.32 17.78 -9.77
N SER A 181 8.65 17.77 -9.77
CA SER A 181 9.45 18.98 -10.03
C SER A 181 10.06 19.06 -11.43
N LYS A 182 10.00 18.00 -12.26
CA LYS A 182 10.60 17.96 -13.63
C LYS A 182 9.91 16.96 -14.57
N ILE A 183 8.58 16.89 -14.59
CA ILE A 183 7.87 15.87 -15.37
C ILE A 183 8.05 16.02 -16.90
N ASP A 184 8.30 17.24 -17.36
CA ASP A 184 8.52 17.62 -18.74
C ASP A 184 9.83 17.05 -19.33
N ALA A 185 10.88 16.98 -18.52
CA ALA A 185 12.20 16.49 -18.91
C ALA A 185 12.35 14.95 -18.83
N MET A 186 11.33 14.24 -18.34
CA MET A 186 11.37 12.79 -18.17
C MET A 186 11.11 12.03 -19.47
N SER A 187 11.58 10.79 -19.56
CA SER A 187 11.22 9.90 -20.69
C SER A 187 9.74 9.50 -20.64
N ASN A 188 9.17 9.07 -21.77
CA ASN A 188 7.77 8.64 -21.83
C ASN A 188 7.47 7.53 -20.81
N GLN A 189 8.35 6.52 -20.73
CA GLN A 189 8.20 5.43 -19.77
C GLN A 189 8.31 5.90 -18.31
N GLN A 190 9.16 6.87 -18.02
CA GLN A 190 9.26 7.43 -16.66
C GLN A 190 8.00 8.17 -16.26
N ILE A 191 7.44 8.99 -17.16
CA ILE A 191 6.18 9.71 -16.93
C ILE A 191 5.07 8.71 -16.59
N ILE A 192 4.90 7.68 -17.42
CA ILE A 192 3.84 6.69 -17.22
C ILE A 192 4.08 5.86 -15.96
N GLY A 193 5.32 5.42 -15.71
CA GLY A 193 5.67 4.68 -14.49
C GLY A 193 5.37 5.48 -13.22
N ILE A 194 5.63 6.79 -13.23
CA ILE A 194 5.30 7.68 -12.12
C ILE A 194 3.78 7.80 -11.93
N LEU A 195 3.03 8.02 -13.01
CA LEU A 195 1.57 8.14 -12.95
C LEU A 195 0.93 6.82 -12.47
N LEU A 196 1.37 5.67 -12.98
CA LEU A 196 0.95 4.35 -12.52
C LEU A 196 1.28 4.15 -11.03
N SER A 197 2.47 4.55 -10.60
CA SER A 197 2.87 4.48 -9.19
C SER A 197 2.00 5.34 -8.27
N THR A 198 1.42 6.44 -8.76
CA THR A 198 0.46 7.24 -7.96
C THR A 198 -0.89 6.55 -7.78
N CYS A 199 -1.20 5.59 -8.65
CA CYS A 199 -2.35 4.69 -8.54
C CYS A 199 -1.95 3.36 -7.88
N ASP A 200 -0.74 3.28 -7.31
CA ASP A 200 -0.13 2.08 -6.73
C ASP A 200 -0.02 0.86 -7.65
N ILE A 201 -0.03 1.09 -8.97
CA ILE A 201 0.26 0.06 -9.98
C ILE A 201 1.78 0.00 -10.15
N LYS A 202 2.38 -1.12 -9.72
CA LYS A 202 3.83 -1.32 -9.80
C LYS A 202 4.24 -1.85 -11.17
N THR A 203 5.39 -1.39 -11.64
CA THR A 203 6.01 -1.84 -12.88
C THR A 203 7.35 -2.54 -12.62
N LYS A 204 7.65 -3.61 -13.37
CA LYS A 204 8.93 -4.32 -13.37
C LYS A 204 9.70 -3.99 -14.64
N ARG A 205 10.99 -3.70 -14.51
CA ARG A 205 11.86 -3.40 -15.66
C ARG A 205 12.47 -4.69 -16.23
N HIS A 206 12.24 -4.95 -17.51
CA HIS A 206 12.93 -6.01 -18.25
C HIS A 206 14.27 -5.50 -18.79
N ARG A 207 15.37 -5.79 -18.09
CA ARG A 207 16.73 -5.31 -18.46
C ARG A 207 17.15 -5.67 -19.90
N ARG A 208 16.70 -6.81 -20.41
CA ARG A 208 17.08 -7.30 -21.75
C ARG A 208 16.28 -6.67 -22.89
N ARG A 209 15.02 -6.29 -22.65
CA ARG A 209 14.11 -5.73 -23.67
C ARG A 209 14.01 -4.21 -23.60
N GLY A 210 14.44 -3.60 -22.49
CA GLY A 210 14.25 -2.16 -22.27
C GLY A 210 12.78 -1.76 -22.07
N THR A 211 11.89 -2.73 -21.83
CA THR A 211 10.46 -2.52 -21.60
C THR A 211 10.11 -2.66 -20.12
N TYR A 212 8.96 -2.11 -19.75
CA TYR A 212 8.39 -2.23 -18.41
C TYR A 212 7.12 -3.08 -18.50
N SER A 213 7.00 -4.05 -17.60
CA SER A 213 5.79 -4.86 -17.44
C SER A 213 5.06 -4.50 -16.15
N ILE A 214 3.77 -4.78 -16.09
CA ILE A 214 2.97 -4.60 -14.88
C ILE A 214 3.24 -5.74 -13.90
N ASP A 215 3.35 -5.42 -12.61
CA ASP A 215 3.42 -6.43 -11.55
C ASP A 215 2.04 -7.03 -11.30
N GLN A 216 1.66 -8.00 -12.15
CA GLN A 216 0.34 -8.64 -12.13
C GLN A 216 0.01 -9.29 -10.78
N VAL A 217 1.01 -9.86 -10.09
CA VAL A 217 0.80 -10.48 -8.77
C VAL A 217 0.38 -9.42 -7.74
N HIS A 218 1.08 -8.28 -7.72
CA HIS A 218 0.71 -7.20 -6.80
C HIS A 218 -0.65 -6.60 -7.15
N LEU A 219 -0.91 -6.37 -8.44
CA LEU A 219 -2.18 -5.82 -8.89
C LEU A 219 -3.36 -6.74 -8.53
N ALA A 220 -3.23 -8.05 -8.78
CA ALA A 220 -4.27 -9.03 -8.44
C ALA A 220 -4.62 -9.02 -6.95
N LEU A 221 -3.62 -8.86 -6.06
CA LEU A 221 -3.86 -8.74 -4.62
C LEU A 221 -4.72 -7.52 -4.27
N LEU A 222 -4.44 -6.36 -4.88
CA LEU A 222 -5.23 -5.15 -4.66
C LEU A 222 -6.65 -5.28 -5.22
N LEU A 223 -6.78 -5.83 -6.43
CA LEU A 223 -8.06 -6.05 -7.09
C LEU A 223 -8.95 -7.03 -6.31
N ALA A 224 -8.37 -8.08 -5.73
CA ALA A 224 -9.12 -9.02 -4.88
C ALA A 224 -9.70 -8.33 -3.63
N VAL A 225 -9.01 -7.35 -3.05
CA VAL A 225 -9.56 -6.56 -1.94
C VAL A 225 -10.67 -5.64 -2.45
N LEU A 226 -10.49 -4.97 -3.59
CA LEU A 226 -11.52 -4.10 -4.16
C LEU A 226 -12.80 -4.86 -4.49
N GLN A 227 -12.70 -6.03 -5.13
CA GLN A 227 -13.84 -6.90 -5.44
C GLN A 227 -14.61 -7.31 -4.18
N ARG A 228 -13.92 -7.66 -3.10
CA ARG A 228 -14.57 -7.96 -1.81
C ARG A 228 -15.31 -6.77 -1.21
N ARG A 229 -14.87 -5.54 -1.49
CA ARG A 229 -15.47 -4.31 -0.97
C ARG A 229 -16.66 -3.80 -1.79
N GLN A 230 -16.71 -4.14 -3.08
CA GLN A 230 -17.77 -3.68 -4.01
C GLN A 230 -19.21 -3.86 -3.53
N PRO A 231 -19.64 -4.99 -2.94
CA PRO A 231 -21.06 -5.21 -2.60
C PRO A 231 -21.62 -4.25 -1.53
N ALA A 232 -20.74 -3.63 -0.74
CA ALA A 232 -21.11 -2.74 0.36
C ALA A 232 -21.07 -1.25 -0.02
N ASP A 233 -20.54 -0.91 -1.20
CA ASP A 233 -20.51 0.46 -1.68
C ASP A 233 -21.80 0.77 -2.44
N PRO A 234 -22.55 1.83 -2.10
CA PRO A 234 -23.70 2.23 -2.88
C PRO A 234 -23.24 2.54 -4.31
N HIS A 235 -23.84 1.86 -5.27
CA HIS A 235 -23.62 2.09 -6.69
C HIS A 235 -23.81 3.60 -6.97
N PRO A 236 -22.81 4.32 -7.53
CA PRO A 236 -23.05 5.69 -7.96
C PRO A 236 -24.21 5.69 -8.96
N ARG A 237 -25.16 6.60 -8.77
CA ARG A 237 -26.38 6.72 -9.59
C ARG A 237 -25.98 6.80 -11.06
N GLU A 238 -26.72 6.10 -11.92
CA GLU A 238 -26.45 5.84 -13.35
C GLU A 238 -26.22 7.10 -14.23
N GLU A 239 -26.42 8.32 -13.71
CA GLU A 239 -26.24 9.56 -14.46
C GLU A 239 -24.77 10.03 -14.59
N GLU A 240 -23.85 9.51 -13.77
CA GLU A 240 -22.43 9.95 -13.78
C GLU A 240 -21.51 9.10 -14.69
N ASP A 241 -22.02 8.03 -15.29
CA ASP A 241 -21.21 7.00 -15.96
C ASP A 241 -20.98 7.27 -17.46
N ARG A 242 -20.63 8.51 -17.83
CA ARG A 242 -20.21 8.84 -19.21
C ARG A 242 -18.82 8.31 -19.56
N SER A 243 -18.09 7.72 -18.61
CA SER A 243 -16.75 7.16 -18.84
C SER A 243 -16.71 5.63 -18.94
N GLY A 244 -17.83 4.92 -18.74
CA GLY A 244 -18.06 3.56 -19.26
C GLY A 244 -17.05 2.46 -18.85
N VAL A 245 -16.18 2.71 -17.87
CA VAL A 245 -15.33 1.68 -17.26
C VAL A 245 -15.80 1.44 -15.83
N TRP A 246 -17.07 1.07 -15.71
CA TRP A 246 -17.50 0.29 -14.58
C TRP A 246 -17.00 -1.14 -14.80
N ILE A 247 -16.53 -1.84 -13.76
CA ILE A 247 -16.04 -3.22 -13.87
C ILE A 247 -17.23 -4.13 -14.19
N GLY A 248 -17.63 -4.13 -15.45
CA GLY A 248 -18.60 -5.05 -16.02
C GLY A 248 -17.94 -6.42 -16.03
N THR A 249 -18.49 -7.32 -15.24
CA THR A 249 -18.13 -8.72 -15.13
C THR A 249 -18.25 -9.43 -16.48
N LYS A 250 -17.19 -9.35 -17.27
CA LYS A 250 -16.83 -10.38 -18.25
C LYS A 250 -15.38 -10.73 -18.02
N SER A 251 -15.09 -11.38 -16.90
CA SER A 251 -13.84 -12.12 -16.71
C SER A 251 -13.72 -13.19 -17.80
N PRO A 252 -12.68 -13.18 -18.65
CA PRO A 252 -12.15 -14.40 -19.21
C PRO A 252 -10.99 -14.85 -18.31
N VAL A 253 -11.23 -14.96 -17.01
CA VAL A 253 -10.30 -15.64 -16.11
C VAL A 253 -11.15 -16.54 -15.22
N ASN A 254 -11.43 -17.74 -15.73
CA ASN A 254 -11.65 -18.88 -14.86
C ASN A 254 -10.32 -19.14 -14.13
N VAL A 255 -10.01 -18.33 -13.12
CA VAL A 255 -9.22 -18.83 -12.00
C VAL A 255 -10.24 -19.61 -11.20
N THR A 256 -10.19 -20.92 -11.31
CA THR A 256 -10.81 -21.80 -10.33
C THR A 256 -10.26 -21.37 -8.98
N VAL A 257 -11.07 -20.68 -8.18
CA VAL A 257 -10.78 -20.43 -6.76
C VAL A 257 -11.08 -21.73 -6.03
N GLU A 258 -10.35 -22.79 -6.38
CA GLU A 258 -10.10 -23.86 -5.42
C GLU A 258 -9.12 -23.25 -4.44
N THR A 259 -9.62 -22.90 -3.25
CA THR A 259 -8.85 -22.60 -2.03
C THR A 259 -7.56 -21.84 -2.28
N VAL A 260 -7.54 -20.54 -1.95
CA VAL A 260 -6.27 -19.83 -1.68
C VAL A 260 -5.40 -20.80 -0.86
N PRO A 261 -4.30 -21.35 -1.42
CA PRO A 261 -3.49 -22.27 -0.65
C PRO A 261 -2.93 -21.45 0.50
N ALA A 262 -3.09 -21.98 1.72
CA ALA A 262 -2.33 -21.52 2.87
C ALA A 262 -0.90 -21.26 2.39
N ILE A 263 -0.44 -20.03 2.56
CA ILE A 263 0.85 -19.55 2.05
C ILE A 263 1.89 -20.58 2.48
N VAL A 264 2.51 -21.24 1.48
CA VAL A 264 3.47 -22.32 1.69
C VAL A 264 4.53 -21.85 2.71
N PRO A 265 4.74 -22.58 3.83
CA PRO A 265 5.76 -22.24 4.80
C PRO A 265 7.13 -22.63 4.23
N GLY A 266 7.70 -21.72 3.46
CA GLY A 266 9.05 -21.79 2.91
C GLY A 266 10.02 -20.93 3.72
N VAL A 267 10.02 -21.07 5.05
CA VAL A 267 11.18 -20.72 5.87
C VAL A 267 11.56 -22.00 6.57
N GLU A 268 12.53 -22.72 5.99
CA GLU A 268 13.20 -23.82 6.66
C GLU A 268 13.55 -23.38 8.07
N THR A 269 13.01 -24.12 9.03
CA THR A 269 13.50 -24.17 10.41
C THR A 269 14.98 -24.49 10.37
N ALA A 270 15.82 -23.46 10.36
CA ALA A 270 17.18 -23.58 10.83
C ALA A 270 17.09 -24.10 12.26
N GLN A 271 17.61 -25.30 12.44
CA GLN A 271 17.62 -26.05 13.68
C GLN A 271 18.08 -25.16 14.83
N PHE A 272 17.17 -24.88 15.76
CA PHE A 272 17.48 -24.37 17.09
C PHE A 272 18.32 -25.44 17.82
N LYS A 273 19.64 -25.33 17.72
CA LYS A 273 20.61 -25.90 18.66
C LYS A 273 21.58 -24.79 19.05
N GLY A 274 21.28 -24.12 20.15
CA GLY A 274 22.13 -23.10 20.75
C GLY A 274 21.65 -22.87 22.18
N ALA A 275 22.45 -23.37 23.11
CA ALA A 275 22.26 -23.40 24.56
C ALA A 275 21.55 -22.18 25.16
N LEU A 276 20.56 -22.46 26.03
CA LEU A 276 20.28 -21.60 27.18
C LEU A 276 21.60 -21.41 27.94
N VAL A 277 22.10 -20.18 27.98
CA VAL A 277 23.09 -19.77 28.97
C VAL A 277 22.30 -19.14 30.12
N ASP A 278 22.43 -19.75 31.29
CA ASP A 278 21.87 -19.28 32.56
C ASP A 278 22.23 -17.82 32.84
N PRO A 279 21.30 -17.01 33.39
CA PRO A 279 21.57 -15.66 33.83
C PRO A 279 22.09 -15.69 35.28
N ASP A 280 23.29 -16.22 35.50
CA ASP A 280 24.01 -16.06 36.78
C ASP A 280 25.50 -15.83 36.49
N TRP A 281 25.84 -14.58 36.19
CA TRP A 281 27.23 -14.12 36.25
C TRP A 281 27.33 -12.93 37.20
N GLN A 282 27.45 -13.26 38.49
CA GLN A 282 27.93 -12.37 39.53
C GLN A 282 29.42 -12.09 39.33
N GLY A 283 29.81 -10.87 39.67
CA GLY A 283 31.08 -10.28 39.30
C GLY A 283 32.33 -10.96 39.85
N ALA A 284 33.44 -10.68 39.15
CA ALA A 284 34.77 -10.77 39.72
C ALA A 284 35.62 -9.63 39.15
N SER A 285 35.76 -8.59 39.97
CA SER A 285 36.89 -7.68 39.99
C SER A 285 38.23 -8.41 39.87
N ARG A 286 39.15 -7.87 39.05
CA ARG A 286 40.59 -7.99 39.27
C ARG A 286 41.34 -6.80 38.70
N THR A 287 41.86 -6.02 39.62
CA THR A 287 43.11 -5.28 39.57
C THR A 287 44.26 -6.10 38.99
N ALA A 288 45.03 -5.50 38.09
CA ALA A 288 46.49 -5.32 38.15
C ALA A 288 46.92 -4.40 36.99
#